data_AF-A0A421JTN3-F1
#
_entry.id   AF-A0A421JTN3-F1
#
_cell.length_a   1.000
_cell.length_b   1.000
_cell.length_c   1.000
_cell.angle_alpha   90.00
_cell.angle_beta   90.00
_cell.angle_gamma   90.00
#
_symmetry.space_group_name_H-M   'P 1'
#
loop_
_entity.id
_entity.type
_entity.pdbx_description
1 polymer ?
#
loop_
_entity_poly.entity_id
_entity_poly.type
_entity_poly.pdbx_seq_one_letter_code
_entity_poly.pdbx_strand_id
1 'polypeptide(L)'
;MRGVWSSRVPIIRTYSTQTKPVISSTLLLSRNPIITQEPSAFEKQFHKYQNELWRRLMWTFPRWFFFKTGTVAEQKFRKLNKPPIPDNPNVEFPRGRPQLRHNRDLRFKQEVFAPKSYDETKAGDSSVATSGGDAQDLGRKIVPNSRITQADLQKDLSSLERNLSRTLYLVVKEKGSETWKFPNFVVPTANPDEASALHVLAEEGLYNIGGEKINYFNVSKTPCHLFNNLQENKKEYFIKSHILSGIFEPQEESTQFQWLNKEELKDVLPSMYYQDMSHLLSNI
;
A
#
# COMPACT_ATOMS: atom_id res chain seq x y z
N MET A 1 41.29 -74.58 26.03
CA MET A 1 40.33 -74.00 25.07
C MET A 1 39.06 -73.62 25.82
N ARG A 2 38.83 -72.34 26.11
CA ARG A 2 37.56 -71.83 26.67
C ARG A 2 36.96 -70.88 25.63
N GLY A 3 35.80 -71.23 25.09
CA GLY A 3 35.10 -70.43 24.09
C GLY A 3 34.37 -69.26 24.75
N VAL A 4 34.65 -68.04 24.31
CA VAL A 4 33.92 -66.83 24.68
C VAL A 4 32.70 -66.72 23.78
N TRP A 5 31.50 -66.87 24.35
CA TRP A 5 30.25 -66.60 23.64
C TRP A 5 29.89 -65.11 23.81
N SER A 6 30.04 -64.34 22.73
CA SER A 6 29.57 -62.95 22.66
C SER A 6 28.06 -62.94 22.43
N SER A 7 27.29 -62.60 23.47
CA SER A 7 25.84 -62.37 23.35
C SER A 7 25.58 -61.12 22.51
N ARG A 8 25.01 -61.29 21.31
CA ARG A 8 24.49 -60.18 20.51
C ARG A 8 23.18 -59.72 21.13
N VAL A 9 23.18 -58.55 21.76
CA VAL A 9 21.95 -57.86 22.17
C VAL A 9 21.22 -57.43 20.89
N PRO A 10 19.96 -57.84 20.66
CA PRO A 10 19.19 -57.34 19.54
C PRO A 10 18.92 -55.86 19.76
N ILE A 11 19.41 -55.01 18.85
CA ILE A 11 19.02 -53.60 18.78
C ILE A 11 17.55 -53.58 18.36
N ILE A 12 16.65 -53.42 19.34
CA ILE A 12 15.24 -53.15 19.08
C ILE A 12 15.19 -51.74 18.47
N ARG A 13 15.05 -51.65 17.15
CA ARG A 13 14.65 -50.41 16.50
C ARG A 13 13.20 -50.13 16.90
N THR A 14 13.03 -49.29 17.92
CA THR A 14 11.75 -48.65 18.20
C THR A 14 11.44 -47.72 17.02
N TYR A 15 10.60 -48.18 16.10
CA TYR A 15 9.99 -47.28 15.13
C TYR A 15 9.08 -46.33 15.91
N SER A 16 9.49 -45.07 16.07
CA SER A 16 8.56 -44.04 16.52
C SER A 16 7.43 -44.00 15.49
N THR A 17 6.21 -44.34 15.89
CA THR A 17 5.01 -44.05 15.11
C THR A 17 4.94 -42.52 14.98
N GLN A 18 5.47 -41.97 13.90
CA GLN A 18 5.35 -40.54 13.62
C GLN A 18 3.86 -40.25 13.46
N THR A 19 3.26 -39.55 14.42
CA THR A 19 1.93 -39.00 14.29
C THR A 19 1.91 -38.11 13.05
N LYS A 20 1.05 -38.42 12.07
CA LYS A 20 0.96 -37.64 10.84
C LYS A 20 0.65 -36.18 11.22
N PRO A 21 1.38 -35.19 10.67
CA PRO A 21 1.13 -33.81 11.00
C PRO A 21 -0.22 -33.36 10.45
N VAL A 22 -0.93 -32.52 11.20
CA VAL A 22 -2.18 -31.90 10.74
C VAL A 22 -1.83 -30.84 9.70
N ILE A 23 -2.39 -30.97 8.50
CA ILE A 23 -2.16 -30.02 7.40
C ILE A 23 -3.26 -28.96 7.43
N SER A 24 -2.88 -27.70 7.24
CA SER A 24 -3.83 -26.59 7.14
C SER A 24 -3.39 -25.59 6.08
N SER A 25 -4.37 -24.89 5.51
CA SER A 25 -4.19 -23.79 4.57
C SER A 25 -4.45 -22.47 5.30
N THR A 26 -3.44 -21.62 5.40
CA THR A 26 -3.54 -20.28 5.99
C THR A 26 -3.66 -19.25 4.89
N LEU A 27 -4.68 -18.40 4.97
CA LEU A 27 -4.92 -17.38 3.97
C LEU A 27 -4.26 -16.06 4.36
N LEU A 28 -3.32 -15.61 3.54
CA LEU A 28 -2.75 -14.27 3.62
C LEU A 28 -3.52 -13.35 2.66
N LEU A 29 -4.66 -12.84 3.12
CA LEU A 29 -5.46 -11.89 2.36
C LEU A 29 -4.93 -10.47 2.56
N SER A 30 -4.59 -9.80 1.46
CA SER A 30 -3.96 -8.48 1.47
C SER A 30 -4.69 -7.46 0.62
N ARG A 31 -4.84 -6.25 1.15
CA ARG A 31 -5.33 -5.07 0.43
C ARG A 31 -4.13 -4.25 -0.01
N ASN A 32 -3.92 -4.13 -1.32
CA ASN A 32 -2.81 -3.38 -1.89
C ASN A 32 -2.95 -1.86 -1.63
N PRO A 33 -1.85 -1.09 -1.55
CA PRO A 33 -1.93 0.36 -1.42
C PRO A 33 -2.64 0.98 -2.63
N ILE A 34 -3.59 1.88 -2.36
CA ILE A 34 -4.43 2.56 -3.36
C ILE A 34 -3.77 3.87 -3.80
N ILE A 35 -3.03 4.52 -2.90
CA ILE A 35 -2.31 5.76 -3.17
C ILE A 35 -0.80 5.56 -3.03
N THR A 36 -0.03 6.44 -3.65
CA THR A 36 1.44 6.44 -3.55
C THR A 36 1.91 6.60 -2.11
N GLN A 37 3.03 5.97 -1.75
CA GLN A 37 3.63 6.14 -0.43
C GLN A 37 4.09 7.58 -0.19
N GLU A 38 4.04 8.03 1.06
CA GLU A 38 4.64 9.31 1.41
C GLU A 38 6.17 9.23 1.42
N PRO A 39 6.86 10.10 0.65
CA PRO A 39 8.31 10.08 0.62
C PRO A 39 8.89 10.47 1.98
N SER A 40 10.05 9.91 2.29
CA SER A 40 10.81 10.25 3.49
C SER A 40 11.23 11.72 3.50
N ALA A 41 11.62 12.27 4.66
CA ALA A 41 12.10 13.65 4.76
C ALA A 41 13.31 13.91 3.83
N PHE A 42 14.21 12.93 3.70
CA PHE A 42 15.34 12.99 2.80
C PHE A 42 14.92 12.99 1.33
N GLU A 43 14.03 12.08 0.92
CA GLU A 43 13.51 12.02 -0.45
C GLU A 43 12.77 13.30 -0.84
N LYS A 44 11.98 13.88 0.08
CA LYS A 44 11.32 15.18 -0.11
C LYS A 44 12.35 16.28 -0.41
N GLN A 45 13.45 16.34 0.35
CA GLN A 45 14.51 17.32 0.13
C GLN A 45 15.28 17.07 -1.16
N PHE A 46 15.61 15.81 -1.46
CA PHE A 46 16.28 15.41 -2.68
C PHE A 46 15.45 15.78 -3.92
N HIS A 47 14.15 15.44 -3.94
CA HIS A 47 13.24 15.81 -5.02
C HIS A 47 13.10 17.33 -5.15
N LYS A 48 13.02 18.07 -4.05
CA LYS A 48 12.99 19.53 -4.07
C LYS A 48 14.24 20.10 -4.73
N TYR A 49 15.42 19.63 -4.32
CA TYR A 49 16.70 20.06 -4.90
C TYR A 49 16.80 19.74 -6.40
N GLN A 50 16.46 18.51 -6.80
CA GLN A 50 16.44 18.13 -8.21
C GLN A 50 15.47 18.98 -9.02
N ASN A 51 14.29 19.28 -8.48
CA ASN A 51 13.32 20.17 -9.11
C ASN A 51 13.84 21.60 -9.26
N GLU A 52 14.60 22.11 -8.28
CA GLU A 52 15.22 23.44 -8.36
C GLU A 52 16.31 23.49 -9.43
N LEU A 53 17.18 22.47 -9.49
CA LEU A 53 18.18 22.32 -10.55
C LEU A 53 17.51 22.23 -11.92
N TRP A 54 16.48 21.39 -12.04
CA TRP A 54 15.74 21.22 -13.28
C TRP A 54 15.11 22.53 -13.73
N ARG A 55 14.44 23.27 -12.83
CA ARG A 55 13.89 24.60 -13.13
C ARG A 55 14.96 25.62 -13.53
N ARG A 56 16.18 25.50 -13.00
CA ARG A 56 17.31 26.37 -13.37
C ARG A 56 17.84 26.06 -14.77
N LEU A 57 17.90 24.78 -15.14
CA LEU A 57 18.46 24.30 -16.41
C LEU A 57 17.44 24.24 -17.55
N MET A 58 16.14 24.21 -17.21
CA MET A 58 15.05 24.17 -18.18
C MET A 58 15.17 25.33 -19.18
N TRP A 59 14.78 25.07 -20.42
CA TRP A 59 14.76 26.07 -21.49
C TRP A 59 13.67 27.12 -21.28
N THR A 60 13.72 28.16 -22.10
CA THR A 60 12.67 29.19 -22.13
C THR A 60 11.33 28.57 -22.50
N PHE A 61 10.27 28.89 -21.76
CA PHE A 61 8.92 28.48 -22.13
C PHE A 61 8.52 29.11 -23.49
N PRO A 62 8.22 28.30 -24.54
CA PRO A 62 7.95 28.81 -25.88
C PRO A 62 6.51 29.33 -25.99
N ARG A 63 6.25 30.48 -25.36
CA ARG A 63 4.92 31.09 -25.28
C ARG A 63 4.21 31.26 -26.63
N TRP A 64 4.97 31.64 -27.67
CA TRP A 64 4.46 31.88 -29.02
C TRP A 64 3.88 30.64 -29.69
N PHE A 65 4.32 29.44 -29.28
CA PHE A 65 3.81 28.18 -29.80
C PHE A 65 2.40 27.91 -29.27
N PHE A 66 2.24 27.99 -27.94
CA PHE A 66 1.00 27.68 -27.22
C PHE A 66 -0.04 28.81 -27.27
N PHE A 67 0.38 30.06 -27.18
CA PHE A 67 -0.50 31.23 -27.18
C PHE A 67 -0.31 32.05 -28.44
N LYS A 68 -1.29 31.97 -29.35
CA LYS A 68 -1.28 32.75 -30.58
C LYS A 68 -1.39 34.24 -30.28
N THR A 69 -0.69 35.04 -31.06
CA THR A 69 -0.64 36.50 -30.91
C THR A 69 -2.02 37.11 -31.15
N GLY A 70 -2.41 38.08 -30.32
CA GLY A 70 -3.70 38.78 -30.42
C GLY A 70 -4.88 38.04 -29.79
N THR A 71 -4.66 36.89 -29.15
CA THR A 71 -5.73 36.12 -28.49
C THR A 71 -5.99 36.59 -27.06
N VAL A 72 -7.23 36.41 -26.59
CA VAL A 72 -7.58 36.64 -25.18
C VAL A 72 -6.77 35.74 -24.24
N ALA A 73 -6.45 34.51 -24.68
CA ALA A 73 -5.61 33.58 -23.93
C ALA A 73 -4.19 34.13 -23.72
N GLU A 74 -3.59 34.70 -24.77
CA GLU A 74 -2.30 35.39 -24.66
C GLU A 74 -2.37 36.56 -23.68
N GLN A 75 -3.40 37.39 -23.74
CA GLN A 75 -3.56 38.52 -22.84
C GLN A 75 -3.67 38.06 -21.38
N LYS A 76 -4.47 37.03 -21.10
CA LYS A 76 -4.58 36.41 -19.77
C LYS A 76 -3.22 35.89 -19.30
N PHE A 77 -2.47 35.21 -20.16
CA PHE A 77 -1.13 34.73 -19.84
C PHE A 77 -0.16 35.87 -19.53
N ARG A 78 -0.14 36.94 -20.33
CA ARG A 78 0.73 38.13 -20.11
C ARG A 78 0.36 38.87 -18.82
N LYS A 79 -0.92 38.91 -18.45
CA LYS A 79 -1.37 39.48 -17.17
C LYS A 79 -0.83 38.69 -15.96
N LEU A 80 -0.79 37.36 -16.06
CA LEU A 80 -0.24 36.48 -15.02
C LEU A 80 1.30 36.49 -15.00
N ASN A 81 1.93 36.53 -16.17
CA ASN A 81 3.38 36.39 -16.34
C ASN A 81 3.98 37.69 -16.89
N LYS A 82 4.46 38.54 -15.98
CA LYS A 82 5.14 39.78 -16.35
C LYS A 82 6.49 39.47 -17.00
N PRO A 83 6.90 40.23 -18.03
CA PRO A 83 8.21 40.08 -18.64
C PRO A 83 9.33 40.48 -17.66
N PRO A 84 10.55 39.94 -17.83
CA PRO A 84 11.70 40.33 -17.04
C PRO A 84 12.12 41.79 -17.36
N ILE A 85 12.89 42.37 -16.45
CA ILE A 85 13.38 43.75 -16.56
C ILE A 85 14.41 43.82 -17.71
N PRO A 86 14.24 44.72 -18.70
CA PRO A 86 15.21 44.93 -19.77
C PRO A 86 16.49 45.59 -19.27
N ASP A 87 17.59 45.41 -19.99
CA ASP A 87 18.83 46.13 -19.70
C ASP A 87 18.65 47.62 -20.02
N ASN A 88 18.86 48.47 -19.01
CA ASN A 88 18.84 49.91 -19.16
C ASN A 88 20.26 50.44 -18.88
N PRO A 89 20.92 51.07 -19.85
CA PRO A 89 22.28 51.58 -19.69
C PRO A 89 22.46 52.52 -18.50
N ASN A 90 21.42 53.30 -18.17
CA ASN A 90 21.45 54.34 -17.15
C ASN A 90 21.18 53.82 -15.73
N VAL A 91 20.96 52.52 -15.57
CA VAL A 91 20.63 51.90 -14.28
C VAL A 91 21.70 50.86 -13.95
N GLU A 92 22.18 50.91 -12.71
CA GLU A 92 23.11 49.89 -12.20
C GLU A 92 22.34 48.66 -11.72
N PHE A 93 22.87 47.47 -12.04
CA PHE A 93 22.29 46.20 -11.64
C PHE A 93 23.27 45.43 -10.74
N PRO A 94 23.01 45.34 -9.42
CA PRO A 94 23.96 44.74 -8.45
C PRO A 94 24.19 43.24 -8.67
N ARG A 95 23.25 42.55 -9.33
CA ARG A 95 23.34 41.11 -9.67
C ARG A 95 23.88 40.88 -11.09
N GLY A 96 24.49 41.89 -11.70
CA GLY A 96 24.94 41.93 -13.10
C GLY A 96 23.87 42.48 -14.05
N ARG A 97 24.24 42.75 -15.30
CA ARG A 97 23.30 43.23 -16.34
C ARG A 97 22.37 42.12 -16.87
N PRO A 98 21.08 42.39 -17.12
CA PRO A 98 20.14 41.41 -17.69
C PRO A 98 20.57 40.85 -19.04
N GLN A 99 20.60 39.51 -19.14
CA GLN A 99 20.84 38.81 -20.41
C GLN A 99 19.52 38.22 -20.90
N LEU A 100 18.78 39.02 -21.67
CA LEU A 100 17.45 38.62 -22.15
C LEU A 100 17.52 37.88 -23.48
N ARG A 101 16.91 36.70 -23.53
CA ARG A 101 16.55 36.02 -24.77
C ARG A 101 15.14 35.47 -24.66
N HIS A 102 14.32 35.68 -25.70
CA HIS A 102 12.91 35.25 -25.73
C HIS A 102 12.11 35.66 -24.47
N ASN A 103 12.29 36.89 -24.00
CA ASN A 103 11.65 37.40 -22.78
C ASN A 103 11.93 36.56 -21.51
N ARG A 104 13.13 36.00 -21.40
CA ARG A 104 13.65 35.37 -20.18
C ARG A 104 15.05 35.90 -19.89
N ASP A 105 15.33 36.16 -18.61
CA ASP A 105 16.70 36.37 -18.13
C ASP A 105 17.42 35.01 -17.98
N LEU A 106 18.51 34.83 -18.71
CA LEU A 106 19.27 33.57 -18.74
C LEU A 106 20.00 33.27 -17.42
N ARG A 107 20.20 34.29 -16.59
CA ARG A 107 20.96 34.16 -15.34
C ARG A 107 20.17 33.41 -14.26
N PHE A 108 18.85 33.55 -14.29
CA PHE A 108 17.96 33.04 -13.25
C PHE A 108 17.02 31.94 -13.80
N LYS A 109 16.43 31.18 -12.89
CA LYS A 109 15.33 30.26 -13.23
C LYS A 109 14.13 31.06 -13.76
N GLN A 110 13.42 30.51 -14.73
CA GLN A 110 12.17 31.08 -15.19
C GLN A 110 11.02 30.48 -14.41
N GLU A 111 10.16 31.33 -13.83
CA GLU A 111 8.90 30.91 -13.23
C GLU A 111 7.76 31.30 -14.16
N VAL A 112 6.92 30.33 -14.51
CA VAL A 112 5.75 30.53 -15.35
C VAL A 112 4.52 30.13 -14.55
N PHE A 113 3.68 31.13 -14.26
CA PHE A 113 2.42 30.96 -13.56
C PHE A 113 1.34 30.58 -14.55
N ALA A 114 0.86 29.35 -14.44
CA ALA A 114 -0.41 28.95 -15.02
C ALA A 114 -1.55 29.37 -14.07
N PRO A 115 -2.76 29.64 -14.57
CA PRO A 115 -3.93 29.71 -13.72
C PRO A 115 -4.03 28.38 -12.97
N LYS A 116 -3.81 28.41 -11.65
CA LYS A 116 -3.82 27.19 -10.85
C LYS A 116 -5.25 26.65 -10.84
N SER A 117 -5.42 25.42 -11.33
CA SER A 117 -6.68 24.70 -11.24
C SER A 117 -6.96 24.23 -9.81
N TYR A 118 -5.98 24.23 -8.91
CA TYR A 118 -6.10 23.81 -7.51
C TYR A 118 -5.31 24.74 -6.57
N ASP A 119 -5.85 24.99 -5.39
CA ASP A 119 -5.18 25.79 -4.34
C ASP A 119 -4.56 24.83 -3.30
N GLU A 120 -3.24 24.60 -3.37
CA GLU A 120 -2.50 23.69 -2.45
C GLU A 120 -2.68 24.04 -0.97
N THR A 121 -2.85 25.31 -0.65
CA THR A 121 -3.00 25.81 0.73
C THR A 121 -4.39 25.56 1.32
N LYS A 122 -5.37 25.17 0.50
CA LYS A 122 -6.74 24.84 0.93
C LYS A 122 -7.00 23.33 0.93
N ALA A 123 -5.97 22.49 0.93
CA ALA A 123 -6.07 21.03 0.98
C ALA A 123 -6.58 20.46 2.33
N GLY A 124 -7.24 21.28 3.16
CA GLY A 124 -7.78 20.88 4.46
C GLY A 124 -8.96 21.73 4.95
N ASP A 125 -9.47 22.66 4.13
CA ASP A 125 -10.65 23.45 4.48
C ASP A 125 -11.79 23.04 3.55
N SER A 126 -12.66 22.16 4.06
CA SER A 126 -13.87 21.64 3.39
C SER A 126 -14.92 22.72 3.09
N SER A 127 -14.58 24.00 3.28
CA SER A 127 -15.48 25.16 3.17
C SER A 127 -15.76 25.62 1.73
N VAL A 128 -15.08 25.07 0.71
CA VAL A 128 -15.36 25.37 -0.72
C VAL A 128 -16.34 24.37 -1.36
N ALA A 129 -16.95 23.49 -0.56
CA ALA A 129 -18.04 22.62 -1.01
C ALA A 129 -19.45 23.10 -0.61
N THR A 130 -19.57 24.28 0.03
CA THR A 130 -20.86 24.88 0.42
C THR A 130 -21.27 26.06 -0.47
N SER A 131 -20.88 26.01 -1.75
CA SER A 131 -21.63 26.71 -2.79
C SER A 131 -22.20 25.63 -3.68
N GLY A 132 -23.53 25.45 -3.63
CA GLY A 132 -24.30 24.52 -4.47
C GLY A 132 -24.26 24.90 -5.95
N GLY A 133 -23.05 24.96 -6.52
CA GLY A 133 -22.80 25.02 -7.94
C GLY A 133 -22.68 23.60 -8.46
N ASP A 134 -23.46 23.31 -9.49
CA ASP A 134 -23.66 22.01 -10.11
C ASP A 134 -22.37 21.18 -10.19
N ALA A 135 -22.44 19.92 -9.75
CA ALA A 135 -21.35 18.93 -9.88
C ALA A 135 -20.90 18.70 -11.35
N GLN A 136 -21.54 19.37 -12.31
CA GLN A 136 -21.31 19.29 -13.75
C GLN A 136 -20.61 20.54 -14.34
N ASP A 137 -20.25 21.54 -13.52
CA ASP A 137 -19.49 22.69 -14.02
C ASP A 137 -18.04 22.29 -14.35
N LEU A 138 -17.76 22.12 -15.65
CA LEU A 138 -16.43 21.82 -16.20
C LEU A 138 -15.39 22.93 -15.90
N GLY A 139 -15.83 24.12 -15.52
CA GLY A 139 -14.97 25.25 -15.13
C GLY A 139 -14.49 25.22 -13.67
N ARG A 140 -14.96 24.24 -12.86
CA ARG A 140 -14.64 24.14 -11.44
C ARG A 140 -13.15 23.87 -11.21
N LYS A 141 -12.59 24.53 -10.18
CA LYS A 141 -11.25 24.23 -9.67
C LYS A 141 -11.20 22.80 -9.12
N ILE A 142 -10.23 22.02 -9.58
CA ILE A 142 -9.97 20.66 -9.11
C ILE A 142 -9.43 20.78 -7.68
N VAL A 143 -10.04 20.08 -6.72
CA VAL A 143 -9.50 19.96 -5.36
C VAL A 143 -9.26 18.47 -5.13
N PRO A 144 -8.01 18.04 -4.93
CA PRO A 144 -7.74 16.63 -4.65
C PRO A 144 -8.35 16.24 -3.32
N ASN A 145 -8.84 15.01 -3.23
CA ASN A 145 -9.33 14.46 -1.96
C ASN A 145 -8.17 14.32 -0.97
N SER A 146 -8.50 14.42 0.33
CA SER A 146 -7.55 14.16 1.40
C SER A 146 -6.99 12.75 1.28
N ARG A 147 -5.69 12.60 1.54
CA ARG A 147 -5.01 11.30 1.62
C ARG A 147 -5.36 10.56 2.91
N ILE A 148 -5.71 11.31 3.96
CA ILE A 148 -6.14 10.80 5.27
C ILE A 148 -7.67 10.71 5.24
N THR A 149 -8.20 9.52 5.50
CA THR A 149 -9.65 9.26 5.49
C THR A 149 -10.27 9.48 6.86
N GLN A 150 -11.61 9.44 6.94
CA GLN A 150 -12.32 9.49 8.23
C GLN A 150 -11.99 8.27 9.10
N ALA A 151 -11.80 7.11 8.48
CA ALA A 151 -11.37 5.89 9.15
C ALA A 151 -9.98 6.01 9.78
N ASP A 152 -9.06 6.73 9.14
CA ASP A 152 -7.74 7.03 9.73
C ASP A 152 -7.84 7.91 10.97
N LEU A 153 -8.71 8.92 10.92
CA LEU A 153 -8.95 9.82 12.05
C LEU A 153 -9.60 9.10 13.23
N GLN A 154 -10.53 8.19 12.94
CA GLN A 154 -11.22 7.37 13.95
C GLN A 154 -10.40 6.15 14.39
N LYS A 155 -9.31 5.81 13.68
CA LYS A 155 -8.53 4.58 13.85
C LYS A 155 -9.39 3.30 13.79
N ASP A 156 -10.34 3.26 12.86
CA ASP A 156 -11.21 2.11 12.68
C ASP A 156 -10.44 0.96 11.99
N LEU A 157 -10.06 -0.05 12.77
CA LEU A 157 -9.31 -1.23 12.31
C LEU A 157 -10.13 -2.19 11.43
N SER A 158 -11.46 -2.04 11.41
CA SER A 158 -12.34 -2.90 10.59
C SER A 158 -12.47 -2.41 9.15
N SER A 159 -12.18 -1.13 8.91
CA SER A 159 -12.32 -0.49 7.60
C SER A 159 -11.15 -0.79 6.65
N LEU A 160 -11.48 -0.94 5.36
CA LEU A 160 -10.49 -1.06 4.27
C LEU A 160 -9.93 0.29 3.80
N GLU A 161 -10.67 1.37 4.07
CA GLU A 161 -10.38 2.74 3.65
C GLU A 161 -9.37 3.45 4.56
N ARG A 162 -8.93 2.82 5.65
CA ARG A 162 -7.80 3.32 6.46
C ARG A 162 -6.48 3.05 5.78
N ASN A 163 -5.45 3.85 6.03
CA ASN A 163 -4.07 3.68 5.60
C ASN A 163 -3.97 3.36 4.11
N LEU A 164 -4.55 4.21 3.26
CA LEU A 164 -4.63 4.00 1.81
C LEU A 164 -3.25 3.81 1.14
N SER A 165 -2.19 4.37 1.71
CA SER A 165 -0.82 4.26 1.18
C SER A 165 -0.10 2.99 1.60
N ARG A 166 -0.66 2.21 2.53
CA ARG A 166 -0.05 1.00 3.09
C ARG A 166 -0.78 -0.25 2.65
N THR A 167 -0.08 -1.38 2.66
CA THR A 167 -0.69 -2.71 2.50
C THR A 167 -1.35 -3.12 3.81
N LEU A 168 -2.62 -3.53 3.75
CA LEU A 168 -3.32 -4.08 4.92
C LEU A 168 -3.48 -5.59 4.77
N TYR A 169 -3.52 -6.30 5.89
CA TYR A 169 -3.67 -7.73 5.97
C TYR A 169 -4.84 -8.08 6.87
N LEU A 170 -5.66 -9.04 6.45
CA LEU A 170 -6.76 -9.54 7.26
C LEU A 170 -6.24 -10.43 8.38
N VAL A 171 -6.63 -10.14 9.61
CA VAL A 171 -6.36 -10.96 10.79
C VAL A 171 -7.68 -11.26 11.48
N VAL A 172 -7.83 -12.49 11.97
CA VAL A 172 -9.05 -12.97 12.58
C VAL A 172 -8.76 -13.52 13.97
N LYS A 173 -9.70 -13.31 14.88
CA LYS A 173 -9.73 -13.91 16.21
C LYS A 173 -10.95 -14.83 16.28
N GLU A 174 -10.67 -16.12 16.31
CA GLU A 174 -11.67 -17.18 16.41
C GLU A 174 -12.18 -17.35 17.85
N LYS A 175 -13.39 -17.91 17.99
CA LYS A 175 -14.04 -18.16 19.28
C LYS A 175 -13.17 -19.07 20.16
N GLY A 176 -12.82 -18.58 21.35
CA GLY A 176 -12.03 -19.33 22.34
C GLY A 176 -10.52 -19.24 22.16
N SER A 177 -10.04 -18.64 21.06
CA SER A 177 -8.62 -18.28 20.92
C SER A 177 -8.40 -16.85 21.38
N GLU A 178 -7.50 -16.66 22.35
CA GLU A 178 -7.14 -15.31 22.80
C GLU A 178 -6.18 -14.63 21.81
N THR A 179 -5.49 -15.42 20.99
CA THR A 179 -4.46 -14.99 20.04
C THR A 179 -5.03 -14.66 18.67
N TRP A 180 -4.62 -13.52 18.13
CA TRP A 180 -4.86 -13.15 16.74
C TRP A 180 -4.02 -14.01 15.80
N LYS A 181 -4.61 -14.47 14.71
CA LYS A 181 -3.92 -15.25 13.67
C LYS A 181 -4.49 -14.94 12.29
N PHE A 182 -3.77 -15.33 11.25
CA PHE A 182 -4.34 -15.34 9.90
C PHE A 182 -5.43 -16.41 9.80
N PRO A 183 -6.47 -16.21 8.97
CA PRO A 183 -7.50 -17.22 8.75
C PRO A 183 -6.86 -18.56 8.37
N ASN A 184 -7.09 -19.60 9.17
CA ASN A 184 -6.45 -20.90 9.02
C ASN A 184 -7.51 -21.99 8.92
N PHE A 185 -7.44 -22.75 7.83
CA PHE A 185 -8.40 -23.79 7.48
C PHE A 185 -7.72 -25.16 7.51
N VAL A 186 -8.18 -26.04 8.38
CA VAL A 186 -7.62 -27.39 8.50
C VAL A 186 -8.11 -28.26 7.35
N VAL A 187 -7.20 -29.01 6.73
CA VAL A 187 -7.57 -29.99 5.68
C VAL A 187 -8.27 -31.18 6.33
N PRO A 188 -9.49 -31.54 5.92
CA PRO A 188 -10.17 -32.73 6.41
C PRO A 188 -9.30 -33.97 6.18
N THR A 189 -8.84 -34.61 7.26
CA THR A 189 -7.95 -35.79 7.20
C THR A 189 -8.72 -37.11 7.26
N ALA A 190 -10.05 -37.06 7.46
CA ALA A 190 -10.90 -38.23 7.64
C ALA A 190 -11.02 -39.07 6.35
N ASN A 191 -11.13 -38.42 5.19
CA ASN A 191 -11.28 -39.06 3.89
C ASN A 191 -10.25 -38.48 2.89
N PRO A 192 -9.30 -39.28 2.37
CA PRO A 192 -8.31 -38.82 1.39
C PRO A 192 -8.92 -38.32 0.08
N ASP A 193 -10.08 -38.86 -0.31
CA ASP A 193 -10.77 -38.53 -1.57
C ASP A 193 -11.51 -37.18 -1.51
N GLU A 194 -11.74 -36.64 -0.32
CA GLU A 194 -12.37 -35.32 -0.09
C GLU A 194 -11.33 -34.19 0.08
N ALA A 195 -10.03 -34.51 -0.04
CA ALA A 195 -8.97 -33.53 0.12
C ALA A 195 -8.95 -32.54 -1.05
N SER A 196 -9.52 -31.35 -0.83
CA SER A 196 -9.45 -30.24 -1.77
C SER A 196 -8.04 -29.64 -1.84
N ALA A 197 -7.72 -28.98 -2.95
CA ALA A 197 -6.44 -28.30 -3.09
C ALA A 197 -6.34 -27.13 -2.08
N LEU A 198 -5.15 -26.90 -1.51
CA LEU A 198 -4.95 -25.89 -0.46
C LEU A 198 -5.48 -24.49 -0.81
N HIS A 199 -5.36 -24.09 -2.08
CA HIS A 199 -5.86 -22.82 -2.55
C HIS A 199 -7.40 -22.78 -2.58
N VAL A 200 -8.06 -23.85 -3.05
CA VAL A 200 -9.52 -23.98 -3.04
C VAL A 200 -10.05 -23.99 -1.61
N LEU A 201 -9.37 -24.70 -0.70
CA LEU A 201 -9.74 -24.71 0.72
C LEU A 201 -9.65 -23.31 1.35
N ALA A 202 -8.64 -22.52 1.00
CA ALA A 202 -8.50 -21.15 1.49
C ALA A 202 -9.59 -20.22 0.92
N GLU A 203 -10.03 -20.48 -0.31
CA GLU A 203 -11.10 -19.75 -0.98
C GLU A 203 -12.47 -20.05 -0.38
N GLU A 204 -12.82 -21.32 -0.23
CA GLU A 204 -14.04 -21.78 0.45
C GLU A 204 -14.07 -21.29 1.90
N GLY A 205 -12.94 -21.41 2.60
CA GLY A 205 -12.77 -20.91 3.95
C GLY A 205 -12.98 -19.40 4.08
N LEU A 206 -12.51 -18.62 3.10
CA LEU A 206 -12.72 -17.17 3.08
C LEU A 206 -14.21 -16.83 2.99
N TYR A 207 -14.96 -17.49 2.10
CA TYR A 207 -16.40 -17.27 1.97
C TYR A 207 -17.16 -17.72 3.22
N ASN A 208 -16.74 -18.83 3.84
CA ASN A 208 -17.36 -19.33 5.06
C ASN A 208 -17.23 -18.35 6.23
N ILE A 209 -16.07 -17.70 6.38
CA ILE A 209 -15.85 -16.74 7.47
C ILE A 209 -16.39 -15.35 7.09
N GLY A 210 -16.08 -14.86 5.89
CA GLY A 210 -16.24 -13.46 5.47
C GLY A 210 -17.45 -13.15 4.60
N GLY A 211 -18.28 -14.16 4.29
CA GLY A 211 -19.45 -14.04 3.42
C GLY A 211 -19.13 -13.91 1.93
N GLU A 212 -20.18 -13.90 1.11
CA GLU A 212 -20.07 -13.89 -0.36
C GLU A 212 -19.77 -12.50 -0.96
N LYS A 213 -19.85 -11.42 -0.17
CA LYS A 213 -19.67 -10.04 -0.65
C LYS A 213 -18.22 -9.64 -0.86
N ILE A 214 -17.28 -10.57 -0.70
CA ILE A 214 -15.86 -10.32 -0.89
C ILE A 214 -15.42 -10.76 -2.28
N ASN A 215 -14.78 -9.85 -3.02
CA ASN A 215 -14.17 -10.15 -4.29
C ASN A 215 -12.65 -10.19 -4.12
N TYR A 216 -12.07 -11.37 -4.28
CA TYR A 216 -10.64 -11.59 -4.15
C TYR A 216 -10.02 -12.10 -5.47
N PHE A 217 -8.72 -11.94 -5.56
CA PHE A 217 -7.88 -12.51 -6.58
C PHE A 217 -6.81 -13.38 -5.93
N ASN A 218 -6.84 -14.68 -6.23
CA ASN A 218 -5.81 -15.60 -5.78
C ASN A 218 -4.56 -15.45 -6.67
N VAL A 219 -3.39 -15.24 -6.06
CA VAL A 219 -2.15 -14.98 -6.80
C VAL A 219 -1.62 -16.25 -7.47
N SER A 220 -1.64 -17.37 -6.76
CA SER A 220 -1.06 -18.61 -7.24
C SER A 220 -1.55 -19.82 -6.44
N LYS A 221 -1.60 -20.98 -7.09
CA LYS A 221 -1.91 -22.26 -6.43
C LYS A 221 -0.80 -22.75 -5.50
N THR A 222 0.42 -22.25 -5.69
CA THR A 222 1.60 -22.59 -4.89
C THR A 222 1.58 -21.86 -3.56
N PRO A 223 1.80 -22.56 -2.43
CA PRO A 223 1.93 -21.90 -1.15
C PRO A 223 3.19 -21.03 -1.12
N CYS A 224 3.08 -19.84 -0.54
CA CYS A 224 4.18 -18.89 -0.44
C CYS A 224 5.11 -19.19 0.73
N HIS A 225 4.62 -19.87 1.78
CA HIS A 225 5.39 -20.19 2.98
C HIS A 225 4.82 -21.41 3.70
N LEU A 226 5.65 -22.03 4.54
CA LEU A 226 5.26 -23.11 5.44
C LEU A 226 5.67 -22.74 6.86
N PHE A 227 4.70 -22.60 7.76
CA PHE A 227 4.95 -22.49 9.20
C PHE A 227 4.76 -23.85 9.85
N ASN A 228 5.81 -24.34 10.52
CA ASN A 228 5.79 -25.60 11.25
C ASN A 228 5.54 -25.33 12.73
N ASN A 229 4.30 -25.54 13.18
CA ASN A 229 3.99 -25.49 14.60
C ASN A 229 4.37 -26.83 15.24
N LEU A 230 5.57 -26.87 15.84
CA LEU A 230 6.10 -28.06 16.50
C LEU A 230 5.30 -28.48 17.73
N GLN A 231 4.61 -27.55 18.40
CA GLN A 231 3.85 -27.83 19.62
C GLN A 231 2.58 -28.64 19.32
N GLU A 232 1.90 -28.31 18.22
CA GLU A 232 0.65 -28.95 17.80
C GLU A 232 0.86 -30.01 16.70
N ASN A 233 2.11 -30.27 16.30
CA ASN A 233 2.45 -31.08 15.12
C ASN A 233 1.63 -30.67 13.88
N LYS A 234 1.49 -29.35 13.68
CA LYS A 234 0.65 -28.75 12.64
C LYS A 234 1.51 -28.04 11.58
N LYS A 235 1.18 -28.27 10.31
CA LYS A 235 1.81 -27.66 9.14
C LYS A 235 0.86 -26.67 8.50
N GLU A 236 1.23 -25.40 8.53
CA GLU A 236 0.41 -24.30 8.01
C GLU A 236 1.00 -23.78 6.71
N TYR A 237 0.31 -24.03 5.61
CA TYR A 237 0.72 -23.57 4.28
C TYR A 237 0.06 -22.23 3.98
N PHE A 238 0.85 -21.19 3.72
CA PHE A 238 0.32 -19.87 3.41
C PHE A 238 -0.05 -19.75 1.94
N ILE A 239 -1.28 -19.30 1.65
CA ILE A 239 -1.76 -18.96 0.31
C ILE A 239 -1.95 -17.45 0.26
N LYS A 240 -1.38 -16.81 -0.77
CA LYS A 240 -1.47 -15.35 -0.93
C LYS A 240 -2.64 -14.98 -1.83
N SER A 241 -3.51 -14.12 -1.30
CA SER A 241 -4.65 -13.56 -2.05
C SER A 241 -4.74 -12.05 -1.87
N HIS A 242 -5.30 -11.39 -2.87
CA HIS A 242 -5.56 -9.96 -2.86
C HIS A 242 -7.05 -9.68 -2.80
N ILE A 243 -7.49 -8.77 -1.93
CA ILE A 243 -8.85 -8.24 -2.01
C ILE A 243 -8.89 -7.18 -3.12
N LEU A 244 -9.83 -7.34 -4.06
CA LEU A 244 -10.05 -6.38 -5.15
C LEU A 244 -11.15 -5.38 -4.79
N SER A 245 -12.25 -5.89 -4.24
CA SER A 245 -13.41 -5.10 -3.85
C SER A 245 -14.27 -5.90 -2.87
N GLY A 246 -15.23 -5.25 -2.24
CA GLY A 246 -16.17 -5.90 -1.32
C GLY A 246 -15.86 -5.63 0.14
N ILE A 247 -16.66 -6.26 0.99
CA ILE A 247 -16.64 -6.07 2.45
C ILE A 247 -16.49 -7.45 3.07
N PHE A 248 -15.69 -7.53 4.11
CA PHE A 248 -15.60 -8.74 4.95
C PHE A 248 -16.69 -8.67 6.01
N GLU A 249 -17.70 -9.52 5.88
CA GLU A 249 -18.81 -9.63 6.83
C GLU A 249 -18.67 -10.94 7.62
N PRO A 250 -18.30 -10.90 8.91
CA PRO A 250 -18.14 -12.11 9.70
C PRO A 250 -19.49 -12.85 9.81
N GLN A 251 -19.54 -14.10 9.34
CA GLN A 251 -20.76 -14.92 9.39
C GLN A 251 -21.05 -15.46 10.79
N GLU A 252 -20.00 -15.63 11.60
CA GLU A 252 -20.13 -16.01 13.00
C GLU A 252 -20.03 -14.77 13.89
N GLU A 253 -21.04 -14.51 14.72
CA GLU A 253 -21.10 -13.34 15.62
C GLU A 253 -19.92 -13.27 16.60
N SER A 254 -19.28 -14.39 16.90
CA SER A 254 -18.12 -14.47 17.80
C SER A 254 -16.78 -14.12 17.13
N THR A 255 -16.73 -14.05 15.81
CA THR A 255 -15.49 -13.92 15.07
C THR A 255 -15.16 -12.44 14.87
N GLN A 256 -14.08 -11.99 15.49
CA GLN A 256 -13.59 -10.62 15.34
C GLN A 256 -12.53 -10.57 14.24
N PHE A 257 -12.53 -9.50 13.44
CA PHE A 257 -11.54 -9.30 12.40
C PHE A 257 -10.96 -7.89 12.45
N GLN A 258 -9.74 -7.75 11.95
CA GLN A 258 -9.05 -6.47 11.81
C GLN A 258 -8.21 -6.49 10.53
N TRP A 259 -8.10 -5.34 9.89
CA TRP A 259 -7.23 -5.13 8.74
C TRP A 259 -6.00 -4.38 9.21
N LEU A 260 -4.83 -5.02 9.33
CA LEU A 260 -3.64 -4.44 9.97
C LEU A 260 -2.50 -4.21 8.97
N ASN A 261 -1.71 -3.17 9.19
CA ASN A 261 -0.47 -2.95 8.46
C ASN A 261 0.68 -3.78 9.07
N LYS A 262 1.83 -3.85 8.38
CA LYS A 262 2.99 -4.63 8.85
C LYS A 262 3.51 -4.23 10.23
N GLU A 263 3.47 -2.94 10.56
CA GLU A 263 3.98 -2.40 11.82
C GLU A 263 3.07 -2.83 12.99
N GLU A 264 1.76 -2.70 12.82
CA GLU A 264 0.73 -3.10 13.78
C GLU A 264 0.69 -4.63 13.97
N LEU A 265 0.91 -5.41 12.89
CA LEU A 265 0.96 -6.87 12.95
C LEU A 265 2.05 -7.40 13.90
N LYS A 266 3.16 -6.67 14.03
CA LYS A 266 4.26 -7.03 14.93
C LYS A 266 3.81 -7.03 16.39
N ASP A 267 2.92 -6.13 16.76
CA ASP A 267 2.45 -5.95 18.14
C ASP A 267 1.29 -6.90 18.46
N VAL A 268 0.49 -7.26 17.45
CA VAL A 268 -0.71 -8.08 17.59
C VAL A 268 -0.43 -9.59 17.54
N LEU A 269 0.52 -10.02 16.71
CA LEU A 269 0.81 -11.44 16.50
C LEU A 269 1.91 -11.96 17.44
N PRO A 270 1.91 -13.26 17.79
CA PRO A 270 2.98 -13.83 18.61
C PRO A 270 4.37 -13.62 17.99
N SER A 271 5.35 -13.20 18.79
CA SER A 271 6.68 -12.81 18.28
C SER A 271 7.36 -13.89 17.43
N MET A 272 7.26 -15.16 17.82
CA MET A 272 7.84 -16.28 17.06
C MET A 272 7.14 -16.46 15.70
N TYR A 273 5.82 -16.36 15.69
CA TYR A 273 5.01 -16.46 14.47
C TYR A 273 5.32 -15.29 13.53
N TYR A 274 5.36 -14.07 14.05
CA TYR A 274 5.67 -12.87 13.27
C TYR A 274 7.07 -12.91 12.64
N GLN A 275 8.09 -13.34 13.39
CA GLN A 275 9.46 -13.41 12.88
C GLN A 275 9.56 -14.33 11.66
N ASP A 276 8.94 -15.51 11.72
CA ASP A 276 9.01 -16.49 10.64
C ASP A 276 8.36 -15.97 9.34
N MET A 277 7.19 -15.35 9.43
CA MET A 277 6.46 -14.86 8.24
C MET A 277 6.73 -13.39 7.88
N SER A 278 7.58 -12.68 8.64
CA SER A 278 7.85 -11.25 8.46
C SER A 278 8.30 -10.87 7.04
N HIS A 279 8.93 -11.81 6.33
CA HIS A 279 9.42 -11.68 4.97
C HIS A 279 8.30 -11.70 3.90
N LEU A 280 7.12 -12.25 4.21
CA LEU A 280 5.96 -12.26 3.31
C LEU A 280 5.22 -10.92 3.28
N LEU A 281 5.38 -10.12 4.34
CA LEU A 281 4.68 -8.86 4.53
C LEU A 281 5.41 -7.72 3.83
N SER A 282 4.65 -6.90 3.10
CA SER A 282 5.12 -5.71 2.42
C SER A 282 5.46 -4.60 3.42
N ASN A 283 6.57 -3.90 3.19
CA ASN A 283 6.92 -2.67 3.91
C ASN A 283 6.20 -1.44 3.36
N ILE A 284 5.55 -1.59 2.19
CA ILE A 284 4.81 -0.53 1.51
C ILE A 284 3.44 -0.40 2.12
#